data_AF-A0A8T5TX10-F1
#
_entry.id   AF-A0A8T5TX10-F1
#
_cell.length_a   1.000
_cell.length_b   1.000
_cell.length_c   1.000
_cell.angle_alpha   90.00
_cell.angle_beta   90.00
_cell.angle_gamma   90.00
#
_symmetry.space_group_name_H-M   'P 1'
#
loop_
_entity.id
_entity.type
_entity.pdbx_description
1 polymer ?
#
loop_
_entity_poly.entity_id
_entity_poly.type
_entity_poly.pdbx_seq_one_letter_code
_entity_poly.pdbx_strand_id
1 'polypeptide(L)'
;MTLEQDIEDMLIEGGAKKVGFATLETMAGGPTGADITYLLPEAQSAISFYVPFNKKMILKYLGKENPNIRGIHEEENINIHRIIWRVSQRVKEWLVEQGYKAKSVFPNNKYRTDIPGWQVTLPPELSLRYLAVRTGV
;
A
#
# COMPACT_ATOMS: atom_id res chain seq x y z
N MET A 1 -10.11 -17.06 16.16
CA MET A 1 -9.32 -16.32 15.16
C MET A 1 -9.26 -14.87 15.62
N THR A 2 -8.14 -14.19 15.40
CA THR A 2 -7.97 -12.77 15.75
C THR A 2 -8.32 -11.91 14.53
N LEU A 3 -8.71 -10.67 14.77
CA LEU A 3 -8.97 -9.68 13.70
C LEU A 3 -7.79 -9.57 12.70
N GLU A 4 -6.56 -9.62 13.21
CA GLU A 4 -5.35 -9.56 12.39
C GLU A 4 -5.21 -10.78 11.47
N GLN A 5 -5.54 -11.98 11.95
CA GLN A 5 -5.48 -13.20 11.15
C GLN A 5 -6.52 -13.17 10.02
N ASP A 6 -7.74 -12.73 10.30
CA ASP A 6 -8.79 -12.63 9.28
C ASP A 6 -8.39 -11.63 8.18
N ILE A 7 -7.76 -10.52 8.56
CA ILE A 7 -7.20 -9.53 7.62
C ILE A 7 -6.08 -10.13 6.78
N GLU A 8 -5.12 -10.82 7.42
CA GLU A 8 -3.99 -11.43 6.75
C GLU A 8 -4.46 -12.49 5.73
N ASP A 9 -5.40 -13.35 6.12
CA ASP A 9 -5.95 -14.39 5.25
C ASP A 9 -6.64 -13.77 4.02
N MET A 10 -7.49 -12.75 4.20
CA MET A 10 -8.12 -12.04 3.08
C MET A 10 -7.12 -11.41 2.12
N LEU A 11 -6.02 -10.85 2.65
CA LEU A 11 -4.97 -10.22 1.85
C LEU A 11 -4.16 -11.27 1.08
N ILE A 12 -3.80 -12.38 1.73
CA ILE A 12 -3.07 -13.49 1.11
C ILE A 12 -3.92 -14.16 0.02
N GLU A 13 -5.20 -14.43 0.29
CA GLU A 13 -6.16 -14.89 -0.73
C GLU A 13 -6.23 -13.94 -1.94
N GLY A 14 -6.12 -12.64 -1.67
CA GLY A 14 -6.08 -11.58 -2.69
C GLY A 14 -4.76 -11.46 -3.44
N GLY A 15 -3.74 -12.27 -3.12
CA GLY A 15 -2.44 -12.32 -3.78
C GLY A 15 -1.31 -11.62 -3.03
N ALA A 16 -1.53 -11.13 -1.80
CA ALA A 16 -0.46 -10.59 -0.99
C ALA A 16 0.54 -11.71 -0.60
N LYS A 17 1.83 -11.37 -0.59
CA LYS A 17 2.89 -12.31 -0.17
C LYS A 17 3.28 -12.14 1.29
N LYS A 18 3.10 -10.95 1.83
CA LYS A 18 3.34 -10.60 3.24
C LYS A 18 2.41 -9.47 3.63
N VAL A 19 1.96 -9.51 4.87
CA VAL A 19 1.15 -8.48 5.53
C VAL A 19 1.88 -8.04 6.78
N GLY A 20 1.72 -6.78 7.17
CA GLY A 20 2.24 -6.26 8.42
C GLY A 20 1.35 -5.13 8.94
N PHE A 21 1.43 -4.94 10.25
CA PHE A 21 0.56 -4.02 10.99
C PHE A 21 1.40 -2.99 11.73
N ALA A 22 0.93 -1.75 11.74
CA ALA A 22 1.51 -0.66 12.51
C ALA A 22 0.42 -0.03 13.36
N THR A 23 0.78 0.43 14.55
CA THR A 23 -0.04 1.28 15.42
C THR A 23 0.47 2.72 15.38
N LEU A 24 -0.33 3.66 15.87
CA LEU A 24 0.08 5.05 16.05
C LEU A 24 1.38 5.18 16.86
N GLU A 25 1.52 4.38 17.92
CA GLU A 25 2.73 4.32 18.75
C GLU A 25 3.94 3.86 17.92
N THR A 26 3.78 2.80 17.12
CA THR A 26 4.89 2.34 16.28
C THR A 26 5.25 3.34 15.18
N MET A 27 4.29 4.13 14.70
CA MET A 27 4.56 5.14 13.67
C MET A 27 5.14 6.45 14.24
N ALA A 28 5.19 6.60 15.57
CA ALA A 28 5.66 7.81 16.24
C ALA A 28 7.12 8.15 15.87
N GLY A 29 7.40 9.45 15.73
CA GLY A 29 8.74 9.96 15.38
C GLY A 29 9.11 9.82 13.90
N GLY A 30 8.23 9.27 13.07
CA GLY A 30 8.41 9.23 11.61
C GLY A 30 8.30 10.61 10.94
N PRO A 31 8.73 10.73 9.67
CA PRO A 31 8.53 11.95 8.88
C PRO A 31 7.04 12.24 8.67
N THR A 32 6.68 13.44 8.22
CA THR A 32 5.26 13.83 8.00
C THR A 32 4.50 12.82 7.15
N GLY A 33 5.12 12.31 6.08
CA GLY A 33 4.51 11.26 5.24
C GLY A 33 4.29 9.91 5.93
N ALA A 34 4.72 9.69 7.17
CA ALA A 34 4.44 8.49 7.95
C ALA A 34 3.21 8.67 8.88
N ASP A 35 2.67 9.88 8.98
CA ASP A 35 1.49 10.19 9.78
C ASP A 35 0.23 9.60 9.14
N ILE A 36 -0.27 8.52 9.74
CA ILE A 36 -1.48 7.79 9.34
C ILE A 36 -2.76 8.59 9.62
N THR A 37 -2.71 9.57 10.52
CA THR A 37 -3.89 10.37 10.90
C THR A 37 -4.24 11.41 9.84
N TYR A 38 -3.29 11.76 8.97
CA TYR A 38 -3.52 12.69 7.85
C TYR A 38 -4.70 12.26 6.96
N LEU A 39 -4.80 10.96 6.67
CA LEU A 39 -5.85 10.44 5.79
C LEU A 39 -7.15 10.08 6.50
N LEU A 40 -7.05 9.73 7.78
CA LEU A 40 -8.15 9.36 8.67
C LEU A 40 -7.78 9.85 10.08
N PRO A 41 -8.30 10.99 10.56
CA PRO A 41 -7.87 11.63 11.81
C PRO A 41 -7.93 10.74 13.06
N GLU A 42 -8.83 9.76 13.06
CA GLU A 42 -9.03 8.83 14.17
C GLU A 42 -8.22 7.52 14.04
N ALA A 43 -7.41 7.37 12.99
CA ALA A 43 -6.65 6.16 12.73
C ALA A 43 -5.75 5.79 13.91
N GLN A 44 -5.91 4.55 14.40
CA GLN A 44 -5.05 3.98 15.46
C GLN A 44 -4.03 2.99 14.90
N SER A 45 -4.25 2.51 13.68
CA SER A 45 -3.41 1.52 13.04
C SER A 45 -3.40 1.66 11.51
N ALA A 46 -2.45 0.99 10.88
CA ALA A 46 -2.33 0.85 9.44
C ALA A 46 -1.94 -0.59 9.08
N ILE A 47 -2.44 -1.05 7.94
CA ILE A 47 -2.15 -2.36 7.36
C ILE A 47 -1.30 -2.13 6.13
N SER A 48 -0.15 -2.78 6.05
CA SER A 48 0.75 -2.76 4.90
C SER A 48 0.86 -4.17 4.32
N PHE A 49 0.97 -4.29 3.00
CA PHE A 49 1.17 -5.56 2.32
C PHE A 49 1.77 -5.32 0.94
N TYR A 50 2.30 -6.38 0.32
CA TYR A 50 2.77 -6.32 -1.07
C TYR A 50 2.31 -7.51 -1.90
N VAL A 51 2.15 -7.25 -3.19
CA VAL A 51 1.95 -8.27 -4.24
C VAL A 51 3.19 -8.23 -5.14
N PRO A 52 3.94 -9.35 -5.25
CA PRO A 52 5.18 -9.35 -6.02
C PRO A 52 4.91 -9.36 -7.54
N PHE A 53 5.77 -8.66 -8.26
CA PHE A 53 5.95 -8.87 -9.70
C PHE A 53 6.44 -10.28 -10.01
N ASN A 54 6.20 -10.75 -11.23
CA ASN A 54 6.79 -11.97 -11.75
C ASN A 54 8.29 -11.79 -11.92
N LYS A 55 9.06 -12.45 -11.05
CA LYS A 55 10.53 -12.42 -11.05
C LYS A 55 11.14 -12.68 -12.42
N LYS A 56 10.59 -13.62 -13.21
CA LYS A 56 11.12 -13.90 -14.55
C LYS A 56 10.94 -12.69 -15.46
N MET A 57 9.79 -12.03 -15.41
CA MET A 57 9.50 -10.85 -16.24
C MET A 57 10.35 -9.64 -15.85
N ILE A 58 10.61 -9.45 -14.55
CA ILE A 58 11.56 -8.43 -14.08
C ILE A 58 12.94 -8.65 -14.71
N LEU A 59 13.46 -9.88 -14.66
CA LEU A 59 14.78 -10.19 -15.22
C LEU A 59 14.84 -9.91 -16.73
N LYS A 60 13.79 -10.28 -17.47
CA LYS A 60 13.68 -9.98 -18.90
C LYS A 60 13.63 -8.48 -19.18
N TYR A 61 12.88 -7.73 -18.37
CA TYR A 61 12.75 -6.27 -18.48
C TYR A 61 14.10 -5.58 -18.24
N LEU A 62 14.78 -5.92 -17.15
CA LEU A 62 16.10 -5.38 -16.83
C LEU A 62 17.15 -5.77 -17.87
N GLY A 63 17.08 -7.01 -18.38
CA GLY A 63 17.95 -7.52 -19.44
C GLY A 63 17.64 -6.98 -20.84
N LYS A 64 16.52 -6.27 -21.02
CA LYS A 64 16.05 -5.73 -22.32
C LYS A 64 15.93 -6.81 -23.40
N GLU A 65 15.50 -8.03 -23.04
CA GLU A 65 15.54 -9.21 -23.91
C GLU A 65 14.70 -9.08 -25.20
N ASN A 66 13.69 -8.22 -25.23
CA ASN A 66 12.96 -7.90 -26.45
C ASN A 66 12.42 -6.45 -26.43
N PRO A 67 12.18 -5.81 -27.59
CA PRO A 67 11.70 -4.43 -27.66
C PRO A 67 10.36 -4.17 -26.96
N ASN A 68 9.50 -5.19 -26.87
CA ASN A 68 8.17 -5.10 -26.27
C ASN A 68 8.19 -5.29 -24.75
N ILE A 69 9.33 -5.65 -24.15
CA ILE A 69 9.39 -6.08 -22.75
C ILE A 69 8.99 -4.97 -21.79
N ARG A 70 9.20 -3.70 -22.17
CA ARG A 70 8.70 -2.56 -21.43
C ARG A 70 7.18 -2.56 -21.37
N GLY A 71 6.50 -2.71 -22.51
CA GLY A 71 5.03 -2.74 -22.57
C GLY A 71 4.44 -3.88 -21.73
N ILE A 72 5.07 -5.05 -21.75
CA ILE A 72 4.65 -6.20 -20.94
C ILE A 72 4.81 -5.91 -19.43
N HIS A 73 5.90 -5.27 -19.03
CA HIS A 73 6.10 -4.89 -17.63
C HIS A 73 5.09 -3.82 -17.16
N GLU A 74 4.75 -2.85 -18.01
CA GLU A 74 3.71 -1.86 -17.71
C GLU A 74 2.33 -2.49 -17.58
N GLU A 75 1.98 -3.46 -18.42
CA GLU A 75 0.73 -4.21 -18.30
C GLU A 75 0.67 -4.99 -16.98
N GLU A 76 1.76 -5.65 -16.60
CA GLU A 76 1.88 -6.33 -15.32
C GLU A 76 1.71 -5.34 -14.15
N ASN A 77 2.35 -4.17 -14.22
CA ASN A 77 2.24 -3.12 -13.23
C ASN A 77 0.80 -2.64 -13.04
N ILE A 78 0.08 -2.37 -14.13
CA ILE A 78 -1.34 -1.99 -14.09
C ILE A 78 -2.19 -3.11 -13.46
N ASN A 79 -1.94 -4.36 -13.83
CA ASN A 79 -2.69 -5.50 -13.30
C ASN A 79 -2.46 -5.69 -11.80
N ILE A 80 -1.22 -5.55 -11.31
CA ILE A 80 -0.91 -5.62 -9.89
C ILE A 80 -1.57 -4.47 -9.11
N HIS A 81 -1.56 -3.25 -9.65
CA HIS A 81 -2.25 -2.13 -9.02
C HIS A 81 -3.77 -2.39 -8.89
N ARG A 82 -4.39 -3.01 -9.90
CA ARG A 82 -5.81 -3.41 -9.84
C ARG A 82 -6.05 -4.46 -8.75
N ILE A 83 -5.17 -5.45 -8.61
CA ILE A 83 -5.26 -6.48 -7.57
C ILE A 83 -5.13 -5.85 -6.17
N ILE A 84 -4.09 -5.05 -5.96
CA ILE A 84 -3.85 -4.33 -4.69
C ILE A 84 -5.06 -3.47 -4.32
N TRP A 85 -5.61 -2.73 -5.28
CA TRP A 85 -6.78 -1.90 -5.03
C TRP A 85 -8.00 -2.74 -4.64
N ARG A 86 -8.31 -3.79 -5.41
CA ARG A 86 -9.46 -4.66 -5.16
C ARG A 86 -9.40 -5.30 -3.77
N VAL A 87 -8.25 -5.87 -3.40
CA VAL A 87 -8.11 -6.52 -2.08
C VAL A 87 -8.14 -5.49 -0.95
N SER A 88 -7.55 -4.29 -1.15
CA SER A 88 -7.64 -3.19 -0.19
C SER A 88 -9.07 -2.72 0.05
N GLN A 89 -9.90 -2.69 -1.01
CA GLN A 89 -11.32 -2.33 -0.89
C GLN A 89 -12.10 -3.41 -0.15
N ARG A 90 -11.87 -4.70 -0.48
CA ARG A 90 -12.49 -5.85 0.21
C ARG A 90 -12.25 -5.79 1.72
N VAL A 91 -11.00 -5.62 2.14
CA VAL A 91 -10.65 -5.53 3.57
C VAL A 91 -11.28 -4.30 4.23
N LYS A 92 -11.25 -3.14 3.55
CA LYS A 92 -11.88 -1.91 4.06
C LYS A 92 -13.38 -2.08 4.24
N GLU A 93 -14.09 -2.65 3.28
CA GLU A 93 -15.53 -2.91 3.37
C GLU A 93 -15.85 -3.87 4.52
N TRP A 94 -15.13 -4.98 4.61
CA TRP A 94 -15.28 -5.92 5.70
C TRP A 94 -15.04 -5.29 7.08
N LEU A 95 -13.99 -4.48 7.25
CA LEU A 95 -13.73 -3.75 8.50
C LEU A 95 -14.87 -2.79 8.86
N VAL A 96 -15.46 -2.11 7.86
CA VAL A 96 -16.62 -1.23 8.06
C VAL A 96 -17.86 -2.02 8.48
N GLU A 97 -18.09 -3.20 7.90
CA GLU A 97 -19.17 -4.10 8.30
C GLU A 97 -19.00 -4.60 9.74
N GLN A 98 -17.76 -4.77 10.21
CA GLN A 98 -17.45 -5.08 11.61
C GLN A 98 -17.56 -3.87 12.55
N GLY A 99 -17.89 -2.67 12.03
CA GLY A 99 -18.09 -1.45 12.82
C GLY A 99 -16.84 -0.56 12.99
N TYR A 100 -15.74 -0.85 12.29
CA TYR A 100 -14.54 -0.02 12.33
C TYR A 100 -14.57 1.09 11.27
N LYS A 101 -13.85 2.20 11.54
CA LYS A 101 -13.53 3.19 10.51
C LYS A 101 -12.29 2.73 9.74
N ALA A 102 -12.41 2.59 8.42
CA ALA A 102 -11.31 2.15 7.57
C ALA A 102 -11.21 2.99 6.29
N LYS A 103 -9.99 3.17 5.79
CA LYS A 103 -9.71 3.86 4.53
C LYS A 103 -8.61 3.14 3.76
N SER A 104 -8.93 2.74 2.53
CA SER A 104 -7.91 2.25 1.60
C SER A 104 -7.15 3.42 0.97
N VAL A 105 -5.84 3.25 0.81
CA VAL A 105 -4.98 4.24 0.17
C VAL A 105 -4.75 3.82 -1.28
N PHE A 106 -4.99 4.72 -2.22
CA PHE A 106 -4.66 4.45 -3.62
C PHE A 106 -3.15 4.64 -3.81
N PRO A 107 -2.42 3.66 -4.33
CA PRO A 107 -1.01 3.84 -4.60
C PRO A 107 -0.83 4.86 -5.71
N ASN A 108 -0.17 5.98 -5.37
CA ASN A 108 0.35 7.01 -6.26
C ASN A 108 -0.57 8.22 -6.55
N ASN A 109 0.07 9.33 -6.96
CA ASN A 109 -0.53 10.59 -7.44
C ASN A 109 -1.43 11.36 -6.46
N LYS A 110 -1.26 11.16 -5.15
CA LYS A 110 -1.91 11.98 -4.11
C LYS A 110 -0.89 12.57 -3.15
N TYR A 111 -1.02 13.86 -2.92
CA TYR A 111 -0.01 14.68 -2.25
C TYR A 111 -0.62 15.55 -1.15
N ARG A 112 0.20 15.94 -0.18
CA ARG A 112 -0.18 16.88 0.88
C ARG A 112 -0.18 18.30 0.36
N THR A 113 -1.35 18.78 -0.03
CA THR A 113 -1.52 20.11 -0.63
C THR A 113 -1.51 21.25 0.40
N ASP A 114 -1.58 20.91 1.69
CA ASP A 114 -1.49 21.81 2.84
C ASP A 114 -0.04 22.27 3.13
N ILE A 115 0.97 21.61 2.57
CA ILE A 115 2.38 21.99 2.75
C ILE A 115 2.74 23.12 1.78
N PRO A 116 3.28 24.26 2.25
CA PRO A 116 3.76 25.32 1.36
C PRO A 116 4.81 24.80 0.35
N GLY A 117 4.58 25.06 -0.94
CA GLY A 117 5.48 24.60 -2.01
C GLY A 117 5.41 23.10 -2.32
N TRP A 118 4.34 22.40 -1.91
CA TRP A 118 4.18 20.96 -2.13
C TRP A 118 4.32 20.53 -3.59
N GLN A 119 4.08 21.41 -4.56
CA GLN A 119 4.24 21.10 -5.98
C GLN A 119 5.70 20.82 -6.37
N VAL A 120 6.66 21.31 -5.60
CA VAL A 120 8.10 21.09 -5.84
C VAL A 120 8.57 19.78 -5.21
N THR A 121 8.10 19.48 -4.00
CA THR A 121 8.57 18.33 -3.21
C THR A 121 7.66 17.10 -3.30
N LEU A 122 6.43 17.28 -3.80
CA LEU A 122 5.41 16.25 -3.99
C LEU A 122 5.27 15.31 -2.77
N PRO A 123 5.07 15.86 -1.56
CA PRO A 123 5.01 15.06 -0.35
C PRO A 123 3.77 14.15 -0.40
N PRO A 124 3.90 12.82 -0.24
CA PRO A 124 2.76 11.93 -0.34
C PRO A 124 1.79 12.14 0.84
N GLU A 125 0.49 11.96 0.60
CA GLU A 125 -0.52 11.94 1.67
C GLU A 125 -0.15 10.93 2.77
N LEU A 126 0.34 9.76 2.34
CA LEU A 126 0.94 8.72 3.18
C LEU A 126 2.00 7.98 2.35
N SER A 127 3.20 7.87 2.89
CA SER A 127 4.32 7.15 2.29
C SER A 127 4.16 5.67 2.55
N LEU A 128 3.72 4.95 1.52
CA LEU A 128 3.59 3.50 1.55
C LEU A 128 4.95 2.81 1.86
N ARG A 129 6.07 3.44 1.49
CA ARG A 129 7.41 2.93 1.80
C ARG A 129 7.74 3.02 3.29
N TYR A 130 7.36 4.12 3.96
CA TYR A 130 7.60 4.25 5.40
C TYR A 130 6.74 3.29 6.21
N LEU A 131 5.49 3.07 5.78
CA LEU A 131 4.65 2.02 6.33
C LEU A 131 5.27 0.63 6.15
N ALA A 132 5.73 0.31 4.94
CA ALA A 132 6.36 -0.98 4.65
C ALA A 132 7.58 -1.23 5.56
N VAL A 133 8.48 -0.25 5.66
CA VAL A 133 9.64 -0.30 6.57
C VAL A 133 9.21 -0.53 8.02
N ARG A 134 8.18 0.18 8.51
CA ARG A 134 7.78 0.03 9.92
C ARG A 134 7.12 -1.32 10.22
N THR A 135 6.38 -1.84 9.26
CA THR A 135 5.63 -3.10 9.38
C THR A 135 6.46 -4.33 8.99
N GLY A 136 7.69 -4.13 8.49
CA GLY A 136 8.57 -5.19 8.02
C GLY A 136 8.12 -5.84 6.71
N VAL A 137 7.25 -5.17 5.94
CA VAL A 137 6.77 -5.57 4.61
C VAL A 137 7.79 -5.18 3.55
#